data_AF-A0A1A8A0P1-F1
#
_entry.id   AF-A0A1A8A0P1-F1
#
_cell.length_a   1.000
_cell.length_b   1.000
_cell.length_c   1.000
_cell.angle_alpha   90.00
_cell.angle_beta   90.00
_cell.angle_gamma   90.00
#
_symmetry.space_group_name_H-M   'P 1'
#
loop_
_entity.id
_entity.type
_entity.pdbx_description
1 polymer ?
#
loop_
_entity_poly.entity_id
_entity_poly.type
_entity_poly.pdbx_seq_one_letter_code
_entity_poly.pdbx_strand_id
1 'polypeptide(L)'
;DVQRFTVQSFMDGFEGRHGYSQRFGLHYVNFEDASRPRTPKQSAYFFSQIVEQNGFVAHINEVVKGLKTMRAHKSTMLSPSEVPSTSK
;
A
#
# COMPACT_ATOMS: atom_id res chain seq x y z
N ASP A 1 -14.83 18.63 -15.08
CA ASP A 1 -14.58 18.67 -13.63
C ASP A 1 -14.24 17.25 -13.17
N VAL A 2 -13.22 17.09 -12.35
CA VAL A 2 -12.78 15.77 -11.84
C VAL A 2 -13.14 15.69 -10.37
N GLN A 3 -13.98 14.72 -10.00
CA GLN A 3 -14.55 14.66 -8.65
C GLN A 3 -13.86 13.65 -7.73
N ARG A 4 -13.25 12.58 -8.29
CA ARG A 4 -12.69 11.47 -7.52
C ARG A 4 -11.53 10.83 -8.28
N PHE A 5 -10.65 10.18 -7.53
CA PHE A 5 -9.56 9.38 -8.05
C PHE A 5 -9.55 8.00 -7.37
N THR A 6 -9.41 6.94 -8.17
CA THR A 6 -9.32 5.56 -7.68
C THR A 6 -8.00 4.97 -8.15
N VAL A 7 -7.19 4.48 -7.22
CA VAL A 7 -5.93 3.80 -7.53
C VAL A 7 -6.19 2.40 -8.09
N GLN A 8 -5.44 2.05 -9.14
CA GLN A 8 -5.42 0.69 -9.68
C GLN A 8 -4.01 0.08 -9.46
N SER A 9 -3.84 -0.96 -8.65
CA SER A 9 -4.85 -1.72 -7.88
C SER A 9 -4.61 -1.64 -6.38
N PHE A 10 -5.60 -2.05 -5.58
CA PHE A 10 -5.44 -2.12 -4.13
C PHE A 10 -4.42 -3.18 -3.70
N MET A 11 -4.40 -4.34 -4.38
CA MET A 11 -3.49 -5.46 -4.12
C MET A 11 -3.08 -6.13 -5.44
N ASP A 12 -1.95 -6.83 -5.42
CA ASP A 12 -1.49 -7.60 -6.58
C ASP A 12 -2.51 -8.68 -6.95
N GLY A 13 -2.69 -8.89 -8.26
CA GLY A 13 -3.68 -9.81 -8.80
C GLY A 13 -3.24 -10.44 -10.11
N PHE A 14 -4.20 -11.00 -10.83
CA PHE A 14 -4.00 -11.56 -12.17
C PHE A 14 -4.14 -10.47 -13.23
N GLU A 15 -3.09 -10.23 -14.02
CA GLU A 15 -2.98 -9.12 -14.97
C GLU A 15 -3.11 -9.58 -16.44
N GLY A 16 -4.09 -10.44 -16.70
CA GLY A 16 -4.39 -10.92 -18.05
C GLY A 16 -3.26 -11.75 -18.65
N ARG A 17 -2.77 -11.35 -19.83
CA ARG A 17 -1.72 -12.09 -20.57
C ARG A 17 -0.41 -12.26 -19.78
N HIS A 18 -0.16 -11.38 -18.81
CA HIS A 18 1.04 -11.43 -17.98
C HIS A 18 0.87 -12.33 -16.74
N GLY A 19 -0.32 -12.87 -16.50
CA GLY A 19 -0.61 -13.67 -15.31
C GLY A 19 -0.29 -12.89 -14.03
N TYR A 20 0.46 -13.52 -13.12
CA TYR A 20 0.88 -12.94 -11.84
C TYR A 20 2.29 -12.31 -11.86
N SER A 21 2.89 -12.18 -13.05
CA SER A 21 4.24 -11.61 -13.18
C SER A 21 4.26 -10.10 -12.98
N GLN A 22 3.18 -9.40 -13.37
CA GLN A 22 3.00 -7.98 -13.13
C GLN A 22 2.25 -7.73 -11.82
N ARG A 23 2.64 -6.66 -11.12
CA ARG A 23 2.25 -6.39 -9.73
C ARG A 23 1.94 -4.91 -9.51
N PHE A 24 0.72 -4.51 -9.83
CA PHE A 24 0.25 -3.11 -9.73
C PHE A 24 -0.34 -2.74 -8.37
N GLY A 25 -0.48 -3.71 -7.46
CA GLY A 25 -1.12 -3.49 -6.17
C GLY A 25 -0.32 -2.57 -5.26
N LEU A 26 -1.04 -1.78 -4.45
CA LEU A 26 -0.45 -1.15 -3.26
C LEU A 26 0.02 -2.19 -2.23
N HIS A 27 -0.62 -3.37 -2.22
CA HIS A 27 -0.23 -4.50 -1.38
C HIS A 27 0.39 -5.62 -2.22
N TYR A 28 1.53 -6.13 -1.76
CA TYR A 28 2.12 -7.35 -2.28
C TYR A 28 1.32 -8.56 -1.81
N VAL A 29 1.03 -9.50 -2.72
CA VAL A 29 0.40 -10.79 -2.41
C VAL A 29 1.40 -11.91 -2.70
N ASN A 30 1.66 -12.78 -1.72
CA ASN A 30 2.37 -14.02 -1.97
C ASN A 30 1.43 -15.08 -2.55
N PHE A 31 1.55 -15.37 -3.85
CA PHE A 31 0.71 -16.36 -4.53
C PHE A 31 1.16 -17.81 -4.33
N GLU A 32 2.37 -18.04 -3.82
CA GLU A 32 2.87 -19.39 -3.51
C GLU A 32 2.27 -19.93 -2.21
N ASP A 33 1.98 -19.04 -1.26
CA ASP A 33 1.36 -19.38 0.01
C ASP A 33 -0.17 -19.47 -0.11
N ALA A 34 -0.76 -20.61 0.23
CA ALA A 34 -2.19 -20.87 0.20
C ALA A 34 -3.03 -19.82 0.97
N SER A 35 -2.49 -19.26 2.05
CA SER A 35 -3.12 -18.20 2.85
C SER A 35 -3.10 -16.82 2.17
N ARG A 36 -2.39 -16.68 1.04
CA ARG A 36 -2.29 -15.47 0.21
C ARG A 36 -2.05 -14.20 1.05
N PRO A 37 -0.98 -14.16 1.86
CA PRO A 37 -0.73 -13.06 2.77
C PRO A 37 -0.50 -11.74 2.03
N ARG A 38 -1.00 -10.62 2.58
CA ARG A 38 -0.85 -9.27 2.01
C ARG A 38 0.13 -8.44 2.81
N THR A 39 1.14 -7.91 2.14
CA THR A 39 2.14 -7.02 2.75
C THR A 39 2.06 -5.63 2.11
N PRO A 40 1.83 -4.55 2.89
CA PRO A 40 1.78 -3.20 2.34
C PRO A 40 3.13 -2.81 1.70
N LYS A 41 3.10 -2.31 0.46
CA LYS A 41 4.28 -1.75 -0.21
C LYS A 41 4.51 -0.30 0.22
N GLN A 42 5.66 0.26 -0.14
CA GLN A 42 5.94 1.69 0.10
C GLN A 42 4.89 2.62 -0.52
N SER A 43 4.35 2.24 -1.68
CA SER A 43 3.27 2.99 -2.33
C SER A 43 1.98 3.04 -1.50
N ALA A 44 1.67 2.01 -0.70
CA ALA A 44 0.50 2.01 0.18
C ALA A 44 0.60 3.12 1.24
N TYR A 45 1.77 3.23 1.90
CA TYR A 45 2.03 4.28 2.88
C TYR A 45 2.08 5.66 2.27
N PHE A 46 2.69 5.79 1.08
CA PHE A 46 2.72 7.07 0.38
C PHE A 46 1.31 7.53 -0.02
N PHE A 47 0.49 6.60 -0.54
CA PHE A 47 -0.89 6.90 -0.92
C PHE A 47 -1.77 7.22 0.30
N SER A 48 -1.58 6.53 1.43
CA SER A 48 -2.32 6.84 2.67
C SER A 48 -2.03 8.26 3.15
N GLN A 49 -0.76 8.70 3.08
CA GLN A 49 -0.40 10.08 3.44
C GLN A 49 -1.08 11.12 2.53
N ILE A 50 -1.13 10.88 1.22
CA ILE A 50 -1.81 11.79 0.29
C ILE A 50 -3.30 11.89 0.63
N VAL A 51 -3.95 10.76 0.96
CA VAL A 51 -5.36 10.74 1.34
C VAL A 51 -5.58 11.47 2.67
N GLU A 52 -4.75 11.20 3.68
CA GLU A 52 -4.81 11.86 5.00
C GLU A 52 -4.61 13.38 4.89
N GLN A 53 -3.74 13.82 3.98
CA GLN A 53 -3.42 15.24 3.77
C GLN A 53 -4.30 15.90 2.71
N ASN A 54 -5.20 15.13 2.08
CA ASN A 54 -6.02 15.58 0.95
C ASN A 54 -5.21 16.28 -0.16
N GLY A 55 -4.01 15.76 -0.48
CA GLY A 55 -3.13 16.35 -1.47
C GLY A 55 -1.65 16.04 -1.24
N PHE A 56 -0.79 16.76 -1.95
CA PHE A 56 0.67 16.64 -1.83
C PHE A 56 1.20 17.75 -0.91
N VAL A 57 2.07 17.40 0.06
CA VAL A 57 2.71 18.41 0.92
C VAL A 57 3.66 19.30 0.09
N ALA A 58 3.46 20.61 0.13
CA ALA A 58 4.29 21.57 -0.61
C ALA A 58 5.68 21.83 0.02
N HIS A 59 5.90 21.45 1.29
CA HIS A 59 7.14 21.76 2.01
C HIS A 59 8.04 20.53 2.20
N ILE A 60 9.17 20.52 1.50
CA ILE A 60 10.22 19.50 1.56
C ILE A 60 10.71 19.25 3.01
N ASN A 61 10.69 20.28 3.86
CA ASN A 61 11.10 20.17 5.27
C ASN A 61 10.12 19.36 6.14
N GLU A 62 8.83 19.42 5.83
CA GLU A 62 7.77 18.60 6.45
C GLU A 62 7.85 17.16 5.94
N VAL A 63 8.14 16.95 4.65
CA VAL A 63 8.34 15.61 4.07
C VAL A 63 9.53 14.89 4.71
N VAL A 64 10.65 15.58 4.94
CA VAL A 64 11.82 15.00 5.63
C VAL A 64 11.51 14.71 7.11
N LYS A 65 10.71 15.54 7.78
CA LYS A 65 10.21 15.24 9.13
C LYS A 65 9.25 14.06 9.13
N GLY A 66 8.26 14.01 8.24
CA GLY A 66 7.30 12.93 8.10
C GLY A 66 7.95 11.59 7.76
N LEU A 67 8.97 11.58 6.90
CA LEU A 67 9.77 10.39 6.61
C LEU A 67 10.58 9.92 7.83
N LYS A 68 11.09 10.85 8.66
CA LYS A 68 11.78 10.53 9.92
C LYS A 68 10.81 10.02 10.99
N THR A 69 9.62 10.63 11.13
CA THR A 69 8.54 10.17 12.03
C THR A 69 8.00 8.80 11.60
N MET A 70 7.84 8.55 10.30
CA MET A 70 7.53 7.23 9.75
C MET A 70 8.64 6.20 9.99
N ARG A 71 9.91 6.61 10.01
CA ARG A 71 11.02 5.72 10.39
C ARG A 71 11.00 5.36 11.88
N ALA A 72 10.44 6.23 12.72
CA ALA A 72 10.20 5.96 14.15
C ALA A 72 8.94 5.10 14.37
N HIS A 73 7.90 5.24 13.55
CA HIS A 73 6.72 4.34 13.54
C HIS A 73 6.90 3.04 12.72
N LYS A 74 8.05 2.90 12.05
CA LYS A 74 8.47 1.70 11.30
C LYS A 74 8.66 0.46 12.18
N SER A 75 8.62 0.60 13.51
CA SER A 75 8.85 -0.48 14.47
C SER A 75 7.71 -1.49 14.56
N THR A 76 6.55 -1.23 13.95
CA THR A 76 5.54 -2.26 13.72
C THR A 76 5.34 -2.43 12.23
N MET A 77 6.20 -3.21 11.59
CA MET A 77 5.82 -3.85 10.33
C MET A 77 4.48 -4.54 10.58
N LEU A 78 3.42 -4.07 9.93
CA LEU A 78 2.13 -4.75 10.00
C LEU A 78 2.35 -6.17 9.47
N SER A 79 2.04 -7.15 10.30
CA SER A 79 2.12 -8.56 9.90
C SER A 79 1.21 -8.78 8.69
N PRO A 80 1.62 -9.63 7.74
CA PRO A 80 0.78 -9.91 6.59
C PRO A 80 -0.60 -10.40 7.02
N SER A 81 -1.66 -9.89 6.39
CA SER A 81 -3.03 -10.31 6.68
C SER A 81 -3.33 -11.68 6.05
N GLU A 82 -3.83 -12.63 6.84
CA GLU A 82 -4.21 -13.99 6.41
C GLU A 82 -5.54 -14.02 5.63
N VAL A 83 -5.72 -15.06 4.80
CA VAL A 83 -6.99 -15.43 4.15
C VAL A 83 -7.43 -16.82 4.62
N PRO A 84 -8.68 -16.98 5.11
CA PRO A 84 -9.67 -15.94 5.39
C PRO A 84 -9.23 -15.03 6.56
N SER A 85 -9.55 -13.75 6.50
CA SER A 85 -9.26 -12.80 7.58
C SER A 85 -9.94 -13.23 8.88
N THR A 86 -9.19 -13.33 9.97
CA THR A 86 -9.72 -13.63 11.31
C THR A 86 -10.36 -12.42 11.99
N SER A 87 -10.18 -11.21 11.45
CA SER A 87 -10.86 -10.01 11.89
C SER A 87 -12.33 -10.07 11.46
N LYS A 88 -13.23 -10.31 12.43
CA LYS A 88 -14.68 -10.20 12.27
C LYS A 88 -15.14 -8.75 12.33
#